data_AF-A0A3B8YUS9-F1
#
_entry.id   AF-A0A3B8YUS9-F1
#
_cell.length_a   1.000
_cell.length_b   1.000
_cell.length_c   1.000
_cell.angle_alpha   90.00
_cell.angle_beta   90.00
_cell.angle_gamma   90.00
#
_symmetry.space_group_name_H-M   'P 1'
#
loop_
_entity.id
_entity.type
_entity.pdbx_description
1 polymer ?
#
loop_
_entity_poly.entity_id
_entity_poly.type
_entity_poly.pdbx_seq_one_letter_code
_entity_poly.pdbx_strand_id
1 'polypeptide(L)' 'MGDWILKNEMKRVVLLSTGDELTSGKIADTNAQWLSDRFYTLGLEVVAVLTVGDFRERLVWAWEQALELGDLVVSTG' A
#
# COMPACT_ATOMS: atom_id res chain seq x y z
N MET A 1 12.80 -37.31 5.47
CA MET A 1 11.43 -36.75 5.52
C MET A 1 11.62 -35.26 5.75
N GLY A 2 11.80 -34.52 4.65
CA GLY A 2 12.12 -33.08 4.71
C GLY A 2 10.84 -32.29 4.52
N ASP A 3 10.57 -31.34 5.41
CA ASP A 3 9.55 -30.32 5.21
C ASP A 3 10.04 -29.35 4.11
N TRP A 4 9.80 -29.70 2.85
CA TRP A 4 9.95 -28.82 1.69
C TRP A 4 8.65 -28.07 1.36
N ILE A 5 7.83 -27.80 2.37
CA ILE A 5 6.78 -26.80 2.22
C ILE A 5 7.52 -25.47 2.09
N LEU A 6 7.73 -25.05 0.84
CA LEU A 6 8.08 -23.69 0.48
C LEU A 6 7.18 -22.78 1.31
N LYS A 7 7.76 -22.08 2.28
CA LYS A 7 7.11 -20.91 2.85
C LYS A 7 6.96 -19.94 1.69
N ASN A 8 5.81 -19.98 1.03
CA ASN A 8 5.45 -18.97 0.07
C ASN A 8 5.23 -17.70 0.90
N GLU A 9 6.30 -16.95 1.14
CA GLU A 9 6.21 -15.67 1.82
C GLU A 9 5.26 -14.80 1.02
N MET A 10 4.13 -14.43 1.63
CA MET A 10 3.20 -13.48 1.01
C MET A 10 3.96 -12.19 0.76
N LYS A 11 3.92 -11.71 -0.48
CA LYS A 11 4.56 -10.45 -0.84
C LYS A 11 3.81 -9.32 -0.16
N ARG A 12 4.58 -8.42 0.46
CA ARG A 12 4.07 -7.27 1.20
C ARG A 12 3.83 -6.11 0.25
N VAL A 13 2.62 -5.56 0.27
CA VAL A 13 2.18 -4.45 -0.58
C VAL A 13 1.96 -3.23 0.30
N VAL A 14 2.45 -2.08 -0.15
CA VAL A 14 2.09 -0.79 0.42
C VAL A 14 1.24 -0.03 -0.59
N LEU A 15 0.09 0.46 -0.12
CA LEU A 15 -0.75 1.36 -0.91
C LEU A 15 -0.39 2.80 -0.56
N LEU A 16 -0.19 3.63 -1.58
CA LEU A 16 0.16 5.05 -1.44
C LEU A 16 -0.90 5.91 -2.15
N SER A 17 -1.84 6.43 -1.38
CA SER A 17 -2.91 7.27 -1.86
C SER A 17 -2.54 8.74 -1.77
N THR A 18 -2.61 9.47 -2.88
CA THR A 18 -2.27 10.88 -2.98
C THR A 18 -3.54 11.71 -3.15
N GLY A 19 -3.67 12.82 -2.44
CA GLY A 19 -4.79 13.74 -2.58
C GLY A 19 -5.06 14.57 -1.33
N ASP A 20 -5.20 15.88 -1.50
CA ASP A 20 -5.52 16.79 -0.38
C ASP A 20 -6.95 16.54 0.17
N GLU A 21 -7.89 16.12 -0.66
CA GLU A 21 -9.25 15.72 -0.25
C GLU A 21 -9.28 14.43 0.57
N LEU A 22 -8.35 13.51 0.33
CA LEU A 22 -8.19 12.30 1.13
C LEU A 22 -7.59 12.64 2.50
N THR A 23 -6.49 13.40 2.53
CA THR A 23 -5.84 13.79 3.80
C THR A 23 -6.70 14.74 4.64
N SER A 24 -7.52 15.58 4.02
CA SER A 24 -8.49 16.41 4.72
C SER A 24 -9.74 15.66 5.17
N GLY A 25 -9.91 14.39 4.78
CA GLY A 25 -11.07 13.58 5.13
C GLY A 25 -12.38 13.99 4.44
N LYS A 26 -12.31 14.80 3.37
CA LYS A 26 -13.48 15.19 2.57
C LYS A 26 -14.05 14.01 1.79
N ILE A 27 -13.18 13.11 1.36
CA ILE A 27 -13.53 11.90 0.62
C ILE A 27 -12.86 10.71 1.29
N ALA A 28 -13.58 9.59 1.36
CA ALA A 28 -13.02 8.32 1.84
C ALA A 28 -12.14 7.70 0.75
N ASP A 29 -11.03 7.08 1.16
CA ASP A 29 -10.14 6.36 0.24
C ASP A 29 -10.71 4.99 -0.15
N THR A 30 -11.65 5.00 -1.09
CA THR A 30 -12.27 3.78 -1.62
C THR A 30 -11.33 2.99 -2.53
N ASN A 31 -10.30 3.64 -3.10
CA ASN A 31 -9.29 2.98 -3.92
C ASN A 31 -8.44 2.03 -3.07
N ALA A 32 -7.94 2.51 -1.92
CA ALA A 32 -7.18 1.66 -1.01
C ALA A 32 -8.02 0.50 -0.47
N GLN A 33 -9.30 0.74 -0.17
CA GLN A 33 -10.22 -0.31 0.25
C GLN A 33 -10.39 -1.38 -0.85
N TRP A 34 -10.71 -0.97 -2.08
CA TRP A 34 -10.89 -1.90 -3.19
C TRP A 34 -9.60 -2.67 -3.50
N LEU A 35 -8.46 -1.99 -3.55
CA LEU A 35 -7.15 -2.62 -3.81
C LEU A 35 -6.78 -3.63 -2.73
N SER A 36 -7.05 -3.34 -1.45
CA SER A 36 -6.78 -4.25 -0.34
C SER A 36 -7.53 -5.57 -0.49
N ASP A 37 -8.82 -5.50 -0.83
CA ASP A 37 -9.63 -6.69 -1.11
C ASP A 37 -9.08 -7.48 -2.31
N ARG A 38 -8.71 -6.78 -3.39
CA ARG A 38 -8.13 -7.43 -4.59
C ARG A 38 -6.81 -8.11 -4.27
N PHE A 39 -5.90 -7.45 -3.56
CA PHE A 39 -4.60 -8.02 -3.21
C PHE A 39 -4.73 -9.22 -2.28
N TYR A 40 -5.65 -9.17 -1.32
CA TYR A 40 -5.97 -10.32 -0.48
C TYR A 40 -6.39 -11.54 -1.32
N THR A 41 -7.26 -11.35 -2.33
CA THR A 41 -7.66 -12.45 -3.23
C THR A 41 -6.53 -13.00 -4.11
N LEU A 42 -5.44 -12.24 -4.27
CA LEU A 42 -4.25 -12.64 -5.02
C LEU A 42 -3.16 -13.27 -4.15
N GLY A 43 -3.39 -13.43 -2.84
CA GLY A 43 -2.39 -13.95 -1.90
C GLY A 43 -1.28 -12.93 -1.59
N LEU A 44 -1.61 -11.65 -1.69
CA LEU A 44 -0.74 -10.52 -1.35
C LEU A 44 -1.23 -9.88 -0.05
N GLU A 45 -0.30 -9.46 0.80
CA GLU A 45 -0.63 -8.82 2.08
C GLU A 45 -0.42 -7.32 1.97
N VAL A 46 -1.49 -6.53 2.13
CA VAL A 46 -1.34 -5.08 2.30
C VAL A 46 -0.89 -4.80 3.72
N VAL A 47 0.39 -4.42 3.88
CA VAL A 47 1.02 -4.20 5.19
C VAL A 47 0.93 -2.75 5.66
N ALA A 48 0.71 -1.81 4.74
CA ALA A 48 0.49 -0.41 5.06
C ALA A 48 -0.34 0.29 3.97
N VAL A 49 -1.11 1.28 4.39
CA VAL A 49 -1.76 2.27 3.54
C VAL A 49 -1.28 3.64 3.99
N LEU A 50 -0.64 4.38 3.09
CA LEU A 50 -0.14 5.73 3.32
C LEU A 50 -1.02 6.69 2.52
N THR A 51 -1.65 7.65 3.19
CA THR A 51 -2.41 8.73 2.55
C THR A 51 -1.67 10.04 2.73
N VAL A 52 -1.40 10.72 1.62
CA VAL A 52 -0.54 11.92 1.61
C VAL A 52 -1.10 13.00 0.68
N GLY A 53 -0.94 14.27 1.05
CA GLY A 53 -1.40 15.40 0.24
C GLY A 53 -0.44 15.72 -0.91
N ASP A 54 -0.88 16.58 -1.84
CA ASP A 54 -0.20 16.87 -3.12
C ASP A 54 0.94 17.89 -2.99
N PHE A 55 1.79 17.69 -1.99
CA PHE A 55 2.98 18.48 -1.77
C PHE A 55 4.22 17.63 -2.02
N ARG A 56 5.15 18.13 -2.84
CA ARG A 56 6.32 17.40 -3.32
C ARG A 56 7.09 16.71 -2.18
N GLU A 57 7.35 17.44 -1.11
CA GLU A 57 8.13 16.97 0.03
C GLU A 57 7.40 15.87 0.80
N ARG A 58 6.07 15.96 0.89
CA ARG A 58 5.25 14.91 1.51
C ARG A 58 5.22 13.67 0.64
N LEU A 59 5.11 13.83 -0.68
CA LEU A 59 5.17 12.73 -1.63
C LEU A 59 6.51 11.99 -1.54
N VAL A 60 7.63 12.72 -1.55
CA VAL A 60 8.97 12.13 -1.40
C VAL A 60 9.05 11.30 -0.12
N TRP A 61 8.65 11.87 1.02
CA TRP A 61 8.61 11.15 2.29
C TRP A 61 7.74 9.88 2.20
N ALA A 62 6.53 9.97 1.66
CA ALA A 62 5.62 8.83 1.58
C ALA A 62 6.18 7.71 0.70
N TRP A 63 6.84 8.05 -0.41
CA TRP A 63 7.53 7.08 -1.26
C TRP A 63 8.68 6.39 -0.54
N GLU A 64 9.50 7.14 0.20
CA GLU A 64 10.59 6.56 1.02
C GLU A 64 10.04 5.55 2.04
N GLN A 65 8.99 5.93 2.78
CA GLN A 65 8.35 5.02 3.74
C GLN A 65 7.75 3.78 3.06
N ALA A 66 7.09 3.96 1.91
CA ALA A 66 6.47 2.84 1.20
C ALA A 66 7.50 1.80 0.72
N LEU A 67 8.66 2.27 0.23
CA LEU A 67 9.74 1.42 -0.24
C LEU A 67 10.46 0.67 0.90
N GLU A 68 10.46 1.21 2.12
CA GLU A 68 10.99 0.52 3.30
C GLU A 68 10.04 -0.57 3.83
N LEU A 69 8.73 -0.35 3.71
CA LEU A 69 7.70 -1.19 4.30
C LEU A 69 7.29 -2.39 3.42
N GLY A 70 7.34 -2.25 2.10
CA GLY A 70 6.78 -3.23 1.16
C GLY A 70 7.75 -3.76 0.11
N ASP A 71 7.43 -4.93 -0.43
CA ASP A 71 8.10 -5.50 -1.59
C ASP A 71 7.50 -4.97 -2.92
N LEU A 72 6.27 -4.43 -2.85
CA LEU A 72 5.53 -3.78 -3.93
C LEU A 72 4.88 -2.50 -3.40
N VAL A 73 5.02 -1.40 -4.13
CA VAL A 73 4.30 -0.15 -3.85
C VAL A 73 3.32 0.12 -4.98
N VAL A 74 2.07 0.41 -4.62
CA VAL A 74 1.01 0.79 -5.56
C VAL A 74 0.50 2.15 -5.17
N SER A 75 0.61 3.11 -6.09
CA SER A 75 0.14 4.47 -5.85
C SER A 75 -1.14 4.76 -6.63
N THR A 76 -2.06 5.50 -6.01
CA THR A 76 -3.29 6.01 -6.62
C THR A 76 -3.51 7.45 -6.20
N GLY A 77 -4.17 8.25 -7.04
CA GLY A 77 -4.65 9.59 -6.72
C GLY A 77 -5.92 9.91 -7.48
#